data_AF-A0A919C7A2-F1
#
_entry.id   AF-A0A919C7A2-F1
#
_cell.length_a   1.000
_cell.length_b   1.000
_cell.length_c   1.000
_cell.angle_alpha   90.00
_cell.angle_beta   90.00
_cell.angle_gamma   90.00
#
_symmetry.space_group_name_H-M   'P 1'
#
loop_
_entity.id
_entity.type
_entity.pdbx_description
1 polymer ?
#
loop_
_entity_poly.entity_id
_entity_poly.type
_entity_poly.pdbx_seq_one_letter_code
_entity_poly.pdbx_strand_id
1 'polypeptide(L)'
;MTVGLGPRCVAEHRRLQAECLQCGYSCCMATLYVRDLSEEALTELKIRAARNRQSLQAYARTLLEEEAATPSLEDVIGRIEERATADLSATSSTDEIVSDIDHGRRRG
;
A
#
# COMPACT_ATOMS: atom_id res chain seq x y z
N MET A 1 -26.01 -22.71 18.99
CA MET A 1 -26.42 -21.94 17.79
C MET A 1 -25.19 -21.30 17.21
N THR A 2 -24.54 -22.00 16.28
CA THR A 2 -23.33 -21.58 15.58
C THR A 2 -23.73 -20.85 14.30
N VAL A 3 -23.47 -19.54 14.24
CA VAL A 3 -23.51 -18.79 12.99
C VAL A 3 -22.24 -19.12 12.20
N GLY A 4 -22.39 -19.92 11.15
CA GLY A 4 -21.32 -20.23 10.22
C GLY A 4 -21.00 -19.03 9.33
N LEU A 5 -19.83 -18.43 9.54
CA LEU A 5 -19.22 -17.52 8.57
C LEU A 5 -18.47 -18.38 7.54
N GLY A 6 -18.97 -18.43 6.31
CA GLY A 6 -18.38 -19.20 5.22
C GLY A 6 -17.03 -18.62 4.75
N PRO A 7 -16.02 -19.45 4.42
CA PRO A 7 -14.67 -18.99 4.11
C PRO A 7 -14.47 -18.81 2.60
N ARG A 8 -15.08 -17.80 1.98
CA ARG A 8 -14.96 -17.61 0.52
C ARG A 8 -14.52 -16.23 0.02
N CYS A 9 -14.14 -15.29 0.89
CA CYS A 9 -13.90 -13.92 0.42
C CYS A 9 -12.56 -13.29 0.82
N VAL A 10 -11.54 -14.06 1.22
CA VAL A 10 -10.22 -13.48 1.47
C VAL A 10 -9.14 -14.31 0.79
N ALA A 11 -9.07 -14.20 -0.53
CA ALA A 11 -7.91 -14.63 -1.29
C ALA A 11 -7.62 -13.59 -2.39
N GLU A 12 -6.47 -12.93 -2.22
CA GLU A 12 -5.66 -12.36 -3.29
C GLU A 12 -6.01 -10.96 -3.83
N HIS A 13 -5.47 -9.97 -3.14
CA HIS A 13 -5.56 -8.54 -3.41
C HIS A 13 -4.82 -8.04 -4.68
N ARG A 14 -4.59 -8.87 -5.71
CA ARG A 14 -3.78 -8.46 -6.87
C ARG A 14 -4.30 -8.87 -8.25
N ARG A 15 -5.45 -9.54 -8.41
CA ARG A 15 -5.92 -9.87 -9.77
C ARG A 15 -7.43 -9.74 -9.90
N LEU A 16 -7.82 -8.90 -10.87
CA LEU A 16 -9.10 -8.85 -11.60
C LEU A 16 -10.23 -7.96 -11.00
N GLN A 17 -10.23 -6.69 -11.40
CA GLN A 17 -11.38 -5.77 -11.33
C GLN A 17 -12.56 -6.17 -12.27
N ALA A 18 -12.53 -7.35 -12.91
CA ALA A 18 -13.43 -7.71 -14.00
C ALA A 18 -14.68 -8.52 -13.58
N GLU A 19 -14.76 -9.02 -12.34
CA GLU A 19 -15.87 -9.89 -11.90
C GLU A 19 -16.98 -9.18 -11.08
N CYS A 20 -16.91 -7.86 -10.87
CA CYS A 20 -17.97 -7.09 -10.17
C CYS A 20 -19.21 -6.81 -11.05
N LEU A 21 -19.76 -7.82 -11.74
CA LEU A 21 -21.07 -7.71 -12.43
C LEU A 21 -22.21 -8.36 -11.64
N GLN A 22 -21.93 -9.05 -10.52
CA GLN A 22 -22.95 -9.79 -9.74
C GLN A 22 -23.12 -9.34 -8.28
N CYS A 23 -22.25 -8.47 -7.77
CA CYS A 23 -22.42 -7.88 -6.44
C CYS A 23 -23.00 -6.48 -6.60
N GLY A 24 -24.31 -6.32 -6.45
CA GLY A 24 -24.97 -5.02 -6.54
C GLY A 24 -24.29 -3.99 -5.63
N TYR A 25 -23.57 -3.05 -6.25
CA TYR A 25 -22.99 -1.80 -5.71
C TYR A 25 -22.09 -1.83 -4.46
N SER A 26 -21.98 -2.92 -3.70
CA SER A 26 -21.26 -2.91 -2.41
C SER A 26 -19.81 -3.43 -2.48
N CYS A 27 -19.43 -4.21 -3.50
CA CYS A 27 -18.05 -4.76 -3.62
C CYS A 27 -17.00 -3.71 -3.99
N CYS A 28 -17.41 -2.65 -4.69
CA CYS A 28 -16.50 -1.64 -5.23
C CYS A 28 -16.25 -0.47 -4.25
N MET A 29 -16.90 -0.45 -3.09
CA MET A 29 -16.74 0.59 -2.08
C MET A 29 -16.26 -0.01 -0.75
N ALA A 30 -14.95 0.05 -0.52
CA ALA A 30 -14.39 -0.24 0.79
C ALA A 30 -14.97 0.74 1.82
N THR A 31 -15.56 0.22 2.89
CA THR A 31 -16.19 1.01 3.95
C THR A 31 -15.55 0.68 5.30
N LEU A 32 -15.21 1.71 6.08
CA LEU A 32 -14.61 1.59 7.41
C LEU A 32 -15.53 2.22 8.46
N TYR A 33 -15.79 1.50 9.55
CA TYR A 33 -16.49 2.01 10.73
C TYR A 33 -15.53 2.11 11.91
N VAL A 34 -15.31 3.32 12.41
CA VAL A 34 -14.49 3.57 13.60
C VAL A 34 -15.41 3.65 14.82
N ARG A 35 -15.18 2.79 15.81
CA ARG A 35 -15.96 2.74 17.06
C ARG A 35 -15.21 3.43 18.19
N ASP A 36 -15.98 3.90 19.17
CA ASP A 36 -15.46 4.44 20.44
C ASP A 36 -14.43 5.58 20.26
N LEU A 37 -14.67 6.45 19.27
CA LEU A 37 -13.84 7.64 19.06
C LEU A 37 -14.15 8.67 20.15
N SER A 38 -13.10 9.21 20.80
CA SER A 38 -13.29 10.25 21.82
C SER A 38 -13.94 11.50 21.24
N GLU A 39 -14.75 12.19 22.06
CA GLU A 39 -15.46 13.39 21.63
C GLU A 39 -14.49 14.52 21.24
N GLU A 40 -13.36 14.60 21.93
CA GLU A 40 -12.30 15.58 21.66
C GLU A 40 -11.68 15.32 20.28
N ALA A 41 -11.36 14.06 19.96
CA ALA A 41 -10.79 13.69 18.66
C ALA A 41 -11.80 13.94 17.53
N LEU A 42 -13.07 13.59 17.74
CA LEU A 42 -14.13 13.84 16.78
C LEU A 42 -14.29 15.35 16.50
N THR A 43 -14.23 16.18 17.55
CA THR A 43 -14.36 17.63 17.44
C THR A 43 -13.21 18.23 16.66
N GLU A 44 -11.97 17.85 16.98
CA GLU A 44 -10.79 18.34 16.28
C GLU A 44 -10.80 17.94 14.79
N LEU A 45 -11.18 16.69 14.48
CA LEU A 45 -11.30 16.24 13.09
C LEU A 45 -12.37 17.03 12.32
N LYS A 46 -13.51 17.36 12.94
CA LYS A 46 -14.53 18.21 12.32
C LYS A 46 -14.02 19.62 12.03
N ILE A 47 -13.28 20.21 12.97
CA ILE A 47 -12.67 21.53 12.79
C ILE A 47 -11.70 21.52 11.61
N ARG A 48 -10.83 20.51 11.52
CA ARG A 48 -9.88 20.37 10.41
C ARG A 48 -10.57 20.11 9.08
N ALA A 49 -11.60 19.27 9.05
CA ALA A 49 -12.39 19.03 7.84
C ALA A 49 -13.06 20.31 7.34
N ALA A 50 -13.64 21.11 8.23
CA ALA A 50 -14.25 22.40 7.89
C ALA A 50 -13.22 23.40 7.34
N ARG A 51 -12.02 23.47 7.94
CA ARG A 51 -10.91 24.29 7.43
C ARG A 51 -10.48 23.91 6.02
N ASN A 52 -10.50 22.62 5.69
CA ASN A 52 -10.18 22.09 4.35
C ASN A 52 -11.39 22.07 3.39
N ARG A 53 -12.56 22.59 3.82
CA ARG A 53 -13.83 22.55 3.04
C ARG A 53 -14.24 21.14 2.61
N GLN A 54 -13.92 20.15 3.42
CA GLN A 54 -14.25 18.76 3.19
C GLN A 54 -15.32 18.29 4.18
N SER A 55 -16.09 17.28 3.79
CA SER A 55 -16.88 16.52 4.76
C SER A 55 -15.93 15.75 5.69
N LEU A 56 -16.38 15.44 6.91
CA LEU A 56 -15.58 14.66 7.86
C LEU A 56 -15.13 13.31 7.27
N GLN A 57 -16.03 12.63 6.55
CA GLN A 57 -15.71 11.36 5.90
C GLN A 57 -14.65 11.51 4.80
N ALA A 58 -14.74 12.58 3.98
CA ALA A 58 -13.75 12.83 2.94
C ALA A 58 -12.37 13.17 3.55
N TYR A 59 -12.34 13.98 4.60
CA TYR A 59 -11.11 14.33 5.31
C TYR A 59 -10.47 13.10 5.97
N ALA A 60 -11.26 12.28 6.67
CA ALA A 60 -10.79 11.04 7.28
C ALA A 60 -10.26 10.04 6.23
N ARG A 61 -10.93 9.93 5.08
CA ARG A 61 -10.45 9.11 3.97
C ARG A 61 -9.09 9.59 3.48
N THR A 62 -8.90 10.89 3.26
CA THR A 62 -7.61 11.45 2.83
C THR A 62 -6.49 11.11 3.82
N LEU A 63 -6.73 11.28 5.13
CA LEU A 63 -5.73 10.91 6.14
C LEU A 63 -5.37 9.41 6.10
N LEU A 64 -6.38 8.54 5.94
CA LEU A 64 -6.16 7.09 5.88
C LEU A 64 -5.45 6.66 4.59
N GLU A 65 -5.77 7.30 3.46
CA GLU A 65 -5.09 7.05 2.18
C GLU A 65 -3.65 7.55 2.20
N GLU A 66 -3.38 8.70 2.81
CA GLU A 66 -2.03 9.24 3.01
C GLU A 66 -1.18 8.32 3.90
N GLU A 67 -1.75 7.82 4.99
CA GLU A 67 -1.03 6.86 5.84
C GLU A 67 -0.81 5.52 5.15
N ALA A 68 -1.81 4.99 4.44
CA ALA A 68 -1.65 3.76 3.66
C ALA A 68 -0.65 3.92 2.49
N ALA A 69 -0.50 5.13 1.96
CA ALA A 69 0.48 5.44 0.92
C ALA A 69 1.91 5.52 1.46
N THR A 70 2.10 5.68 2.77
CA THR A 70 3.42 5.75 3.40
C THR A 70 3.88 4.32 3.72
N PRO A 71 4.77 3.71 2.90
CA PRO A 71 5.26 2.37 3.19
C PRO A 71 6.01 2.39 4.51
N SER A 72 5.79 1.38 5.35
CA SER A 72 6.56 1.24 6.58
C SER A 72 8.05 1.08 6.23
N LEU A 73 8.95 1.47 7.13
CA LEU A 73 10.39 1.33 6.91
C LEU A 73 10.77 -0.13 6.58
N GLU A 74 10.09 -1.10 7.20
CA GLU A 74 10.25 -2.53 6.94
C GLU A 74 9.81 -2.90 5.51
N ASP A 75 8.69 -2.35 5.03
CA ASP A 75 8.23 -2.54 3.65
C ASP A 75 9.20 -1.91 2.64
N VAL A 76 9.81 -0.78 2.99
CA VAL A 76 10.83 -0.13 2.14
C VAL A 76 12.09 -0.99 2.07
N ILE A 77 12.58 -1.53 3.20
CA ILE A 77 13.75 -2.42 3.23
C ILE A 77 13.47 -3.69 2.43
N GLY A 78 12.30 -4.32 2.59
CA GLY A 78 11.93 -5.50 1.80
C GLY A 78 11.88 -5.22 0.30
N ARG A 79 11.36 -4.05 -0.11
CA ARG A 79 11.38 -3.62 -1.53
C ARG A 79 12.78 -3.34 -2.05
N ILE A 80 13.68 -2.83 -1.20
CA ILE A 80 15.09 -2.62 -1.57
C ILE A 80 15.77 -3.98 -1.77
N GLU A 81 15.54 -4.96 -0.89
CA GLU A 81 16.10 -6.30 -1.02
C GLU A 81 15.57 -7.03 -2.27
N GLU A 82 14.26 -6.93 -2.55
CA GLU A 82 13.65 -7.51 -3.77
C GLU A 82 14.17 -6.84 -5.05
N ARG A 83 14.34 -5.52 -5.07
CA ARG A 83 14.92 -4.83 -6.24
C ARG A 83 16.41 -5.07 -6.38
N ALA A 84 17.17 -5.06 -5.29
CA ALA A 84 18.58 -5.38 -5.33
C ALA A 84 18.81 -6.80 -5.85
N THR A 85 18.00 -7.78 -5.43
CA THR A 85 18.10 -9.15 -5.94
C THR A 85 17.64 -9.29 -7.39
N ALA A 86 16.57 -8.59 -7.82
CA ALA A 86 16.08 -8.65 -9.19
C ALA A 86 16.98 -7.91 -10.20
N ASP A 87 17.43 -6.68 -9.88
CA ASP A 87 18.22 -5.84 -10.79
C ASP A 87 19.69 -6.29 -10.85
N LEU A 88 20.29 -6.74 -9.74
CA LEU A 88 21.66 -7.29 -9.73
C LEU A 88 21.73 -8.69 -10.34
N SER A 89 20.63 -9.44 -10.38
CA SER A 89 20.57 -10.71 -11.11
C SER A 89 20.35 -10.53 -12.62
N ALA A 90 19.77 -9.40 -13.05
CA ALA A 90 19.45 -9.12 -14.46
C ALA A 90 20.54 -8.28 -15.17
N THR A 91 21.30 -7.47 -14.43
CA THR A 91 22.28 -6.53 -14.98
C THR A 91 23.68 -6.92 -14.58
N SER A 92 24.29 -7.82 -15.36
CA SER A 92 25.72 -8.17 -15.33
C SER A 92 26.21 -8.77 -14.00
N SER A 93 26.74 -9.99 -14.05
CA SER A 93 27.31 -10.62 -12.85
C SER A 93 28.41 -9.73 -12.28
N THR A 94 28.53 -9.66 -10.95
CA THR A 94 29.51 -8.79 -10.26
C THR A 94 30.94 -8.94 -10.79
N ASP A 95 31.29 -10.14 -11.24
CA ASP A 95 32.57 -10.44 -11.89
C ASP A 95 32.79 -9.70 -13.23
N GLU A 96 31.75 -9.50 -14.03
CA GLU A 96 31.83 -8.76 -15.29
C GLU A 96 32.11 -7.27 -15.04
N ILE A 97 31.43 -6.68 -14.06
CA ILE A 97 31.65 -5.28 -13.66
C ILE A 97 33.08 -5.07 -13.15
N VAL A 98 33.58 -5.97 -12.31
CA VAL A 98 34.95 -5.91 -11.78
C VAL A 98 35.97 -6.07 -12.92
N SER A 99 35.71 -7.00 -13.86
CA SER A 99 36.58 -7.20 -15.01
C SER A 99 36.67 -5.95 -15.90
N ASP A 100 35.57 -5.25 -16.12
CA ASP A 100 35.54 -4.05 -16.97
C ASP A 100 36.30 -2.88 -16.34
N ILE A 101 36.19 -2.70 -15.02
CA ILE A 101 36.97 -1.73 -14.25
C ILE A 101 38.47 -2.06 -14.31
N ASP A 102 38.84 -3.33 -14.16
CA ASP A 102 40.23 -3.78 -14.25
C ASP A 102 40.80 -3.63 -15.66
N HIS A 103 39.99 -3.83 -16.71
CA HIS A 103 40.39 -3.54 -18.08
C HIS A 103 40.64 -2.05 -18.30
N GLY A 104 39.86 -1.16 -17.69
CA GLY A 104 40.10 0.29 -17.70
C GLY A 104 41.43 0.67 -17.04
N ARG A 105 41.78 0.03 -15.91
CA ARG A 105 43.04 0.27 -15.20
C ARG A 105 44.29 -0.23 -15.91
N ARG A 106 44.18 -1.28 -16.73
CA ARG A 106 45.31 -1.85 -17.48
C ARG A 106 45.60 -1.14 -18.80
N ARG A 107 44.71 -0.25 -19.26
CA ARG A 107 44.84 0.49 -20.54
C ARG A 107 45.27 1.96 -20.40
N GLY A 108 45.41 2.46 -19.17
CA GLY A 108 46.04 3.77 -18.87
C GLY A 108 47.46 3.60 -18.39
#